data_AF-A0A843E465-F1
#
_entry.id   AF-A0A843E465-F1
#
_cell.length_a   1.000
_cell.length_b   1.000
_cell.length_c   1.000
_cell.angle_alpha   90.00
_cell.angle_beta   90.00
_cell.angle_gamma   90.00
#
_symmetry.space_group_name_H-M   'P 1'
#
loop_
_entity.id
_entity.type
_entity.pdbx_description
1 polymer ?
#
loop_
_entity_poly.entity_id
_entity_poly.type
_entity_poly.pdbx_seq_one_letter_code
_entity_poly.pdbx_strand_id
1 'polypeptide(L)'
;MTETVPKRTLIGMMNALSSGVVPRRGLEYIAVGRKKETETFVNDLEDTAAGGGAFRFISGRFGNGKSFMTQMIRNYAMENGFVVMDADLAINRRLTGSKSEGLNTYKELLRNIAYKARPDGGALESLLQNWISNTQEKLGGSPSKEDIEKSMRADVASLSSYHNYQDFMRVIVCYTNDFLDGKDDITALRWLKGELDLKKESRKSLGTNVVIDDSNWYDMIKIWSGIFKRLGYKGLIVFIDEGVILYKLQNKVSRANNYERLLTMFNDIMQGKTQYMSIYVCGTPEFIEDPNRGLYSYEALRSRLVAGRYENGFDNYLGPIINLKPLTNEEVFVLLKTIKDLHEQRYEYKSQITDDMLETYLRTVMSNVVSTAMITPREITRDLISLLDTMHQNGDLNFMDLVEGRLVKADDNPDDEIIEDLEV
;
A
#
# COMPACT_ATOMS: atom_id res chain seq x y z
N MET A 1 -4.67 -13.45 27.93
CA MET A 1 -4.67 -14.75 27.22
C MET A 1 -4.38 -14.42 25.78
N THR A 2 -3.18 -14.71 25.31
CA THR A 2 -2.80 -14.54 23.90
C THR A 2 -3.62 -15.53 23.07
N GLU A 3 -4.40 -15.02 22.12
CA GLU A 3 -5.11 -15.87 21.15
C GLU A 3 -4.10 -16.76 20.43
N THR A 4 -4.41 -18.05 20.31
CA THR A 4 -3.53 -19.00 19.62
C THR A 4 -3.46 -18.65 18.14
N VAL A 5 -2.33 -18.13 17.69
CA VAL A 5 -2.13 -17.76 16.28
C VAL A 5 -2.12 -19.02 15.39
N PRO A 6 -2.88 -19.06 14.27
CA PRO A 6 -2.85 -20.20 13.36
C PRO A 6 -1.43 -20.50 12.84
N LYS A 7 -1.02 -21.77 12.84
CA LYS A 7 0.35 -22.22 12.51
C LYS A 7 0.88 -21.65 11.19
N ARG A 8 0.05 -21.59 10.14
CA ARG A 8 0.44 -21.02 8.84
C ARG A 8 0.74 -19.51 8.93
N THR A 9 -0.09 -18.76 9.64
CA THR A 9 0.10 -17.32 9.84
C THR A 9 1.36 -17.08 10.66
N LEU A 10 1.54 -17.86 11.73
CA LEU A 10 2.70 -17.77 12.62
C LEU A 10 4.03 -18.00 11.89
N ILE A 11 4.11 -19.05 11.05
CA ILE A 11 5.32 -19.33 10.24
C ILE A 11 5.61 -18.15 9.30
N GLY A 12 4.58 -17.63 8.62
CA GLY A 12 4.73 -16.50 7.70
C GLY A 12 5.22 -15.22 8.41
N MET A 13 4.66 -14.93 9.58
CA MET A 13 5.08 -13.80 10.41
C MET A 13 6.53 -13.92 10.86
N MET A 14 6.89 -15.05 11.47
CA MET A 14 8.23 -15.24 12.01
C MET A 14 9.29 -15.23 10.91
N ASN A 15 9.01 -15.83 9.75
CA ASN A 15 9.92 -15.76 8.61
C ASN A 15 10.10 -14.31 8.12
N ALA A 16 9.01 -13.55 7.93
CA ALA A 16 9.11 -12.16 7.48
C ALA A 16 9.88 -11.29 8.49
N LEU A 17 9.56 -11.36 9.78
CA LEU A 17 10.25 -10.61 10.83
C LEU A 17 11.73 -10.98 10.93
N SER A 18 12.08 -12.27 10.83
CA SER A 18 13.48 -12.73 10.82
C SER A 18 14.29 -12.19 9.63
N SER A 19 13.63 -11.87 8.52
CA SER A 19 14.25 -11.24 7.35
C SER A 19 14.16 -9.71 7.35
N GLY A 20 13.63 -9.09 8.41
CA GLY A 20 13.42 -7.63 8.46
C GLY A 20 12.32 -7.13 7.51
N VAL A 21 11.36 -7.98 7.13
CA VAL A 21 10.25 -7.62 6.24
C VAL A 21 8.95 -7.59 7.02
N VAL A 22 8.06 -6.66 6.66
CA VAL A 22 6.72 -6.58 7.24
C VAL A 22 5.88 -7.80 6.79
N PRO A 23 5.32 -8.60 7.70
CA PRO A 23 4.44 -9.72 7.33
C PRO A 23 3.21 -9.27 6.53
N ARG A 24 2.82 -10.05 5.51
CA ARG A 24 1.57 -9.78 4.77
C ARG A 24 0.30 -10.18 5.52
N ARG A 25 0.38 -11.05 6.54
CA ARG A 25 -0.76 -11.55 7.32
C ARG A 25 -0.38 -11.63 8.80
N GLY A 26 -1.35 -11.54 9.70
CA GLY A 26 -1.12 -11.65 11.14
C GLY A 26 -0.53 -10.40 11.79
N LEU A 27 -0.60 -9.25 11.10
CA LEU A 27 -0.10 -7.99 11.65
C LEU A 27 -0.86 -7.56 12.90
N GLU A 28 -2.13 -7.94 13.00
CA GLU A 28 -3.00 -7.71 14.15
C GLU A 28 -2.42 -8.27 15.45
N TYR A 29 -1.59 -9.32 15.39
CA TYR A 29 -0.96 -9.91 16.57
C TYR A 29 0.27 -9.14 17.06
N ILE A 30 0.84 -8.25 16.25
CA ILE A 30 2.07 -7.50 16.57
C ILE A 30 1.88 -5.97 16.47
N ALA A 31 0.64 -5.51 16.30
CA ALA A 31 0.33 -4.09 16.24
C ALA A 31 0.39 -3.47 17.65
N VAL A 32 1.36 -2.58 17.87
CA VAL A 32 1.55 -1.86 19.14
C VAL A 32 1.54 -0.36 18.89
N GLY A 33 0.87 0.42 19.75
CA GLY A 33 0.98 1.89 19.76
C GLY A 33 0.26 2.65 18.64
N ARG A 34 -0.53 1.97 17.78
CA ARG A 34 -1.13 2.57 16.57
C ARG A 34 -2.64 2.77 16.62
N LYS A 35 -3.22 2.86 17.83
CA LYS A 35 -4.66 2.83 18.01
C LYS A 35 -5.37 3.99 17.32
N LYS A 36 -4.90 5.22 17.53
CA LYS A 36 -5.54 6.43 16.97
C LYS A 36 -5.43 6.47 15.46
N GLU A 37 -4.26 6.15 14.92
CA GLU A 37 -4.02 6.04 13.48
C GLU A 37 -4.99 5.01 12.87
N THR A 38 -5.09 3.83 13.50
CA THR A 38 -5.99 2.75 13.04
C THR A 38 -7.45 3.19 13.04
N GLU A 39 -7.95 3.76 14.14
CA GLU A 39 -9.32 4.29 14.23
C GLU A 39 -9.62 5.28 13.10
N THR A 40 -8.63 6.11 12.77
CA THR A 40 -8.77 7.13 11.73
C THR A 40 -8.85 6.51 10.32
N PHE A 41 -8.10 5.43 10.06
CA PHE A 41 -8.20 4.70 8.80
C PHE A 41 -9.49 3.87 8.70
N VAL A 42 -9.99 3.33 9.82
CA VAL A 42 -11.28 2.66 9.85
C VAL A 42 -12.39 3.62 9.43
N ASN A 43 -12.41 4.84 9.99
CA ASN A 43 -13.37 5.87 9.61
C ASN A 43 -13.29 6.24 8.12
N ASP A 44 -12.07 6.41 7.58
CA ASP A 44 -11.90 6.68 6.13
C ASP A 44 -12.51 5.59 5.26
N LEU A 45 -12.35 4.31 5.65
CA LEU A 45 -12.92 3.20 4.92
C LEU A 45 -14.45 3.21 5.01
N GLU A 46 -15.02 3.52 6.17
CA GLU A 46 -16.47 3.69 6.33
C GLU A 46 -17.02 4.80 5.42
N ASP A 47 -16.36 5.98 5.40
CA ASP A 47 -16.72 7.09 4.53
C ASP A 47 -16.60 6.72 3.05
N THR A 48 -15.54 5.97 2.70
CA THR A 48 -15.34 5.44 1.34
C THR A 48 -16.49 4.51 0.95
N ALA A 49 -16.91 3.61 1.83
CA ALA A 49 -18.00 2.68 1.58
C ALA A 49 -19.34 3.40 1.32
N ALA A 50 -19.54 4.56 1.98
CA ALA A 50 -20.71 5.42 1.85
C ALA A 50 -20.71 6.29 0.58
N GLY A 51 -19.65 6.25 -0.23
CA GLY A 51 -19.54 7.01 -1.49
C GLY A 51 -18.63 8.22 -1.42
N GLY A 52 -18.02 8.50 -0.26
CA GLY A 52 -16.94 9.46 -0.11
C GLY A 52 -15.59 8.87 -0.53
N GLY A 53 -14.54 9.48 0.01
CA GLY A 53 -13.17 9.08 -0.20
C GLY A 53 -12.22 9.93 0.64
N ALA A 54 -11.05 9.38 0.95
CA ALA A 54 -10.00 10.04 1.70
C ALA A 54 -8.76 10.23 0.81
N PHE A 55 -8.07 11.35 0.97
CA PHE A 55 -6.73 11.54 0.43
C PHE A 55 -5.82 11.90 1.60
N ARG A 56 -4.90 11.01 1.97
CA ARG A 56 -4.02 11.23 3.11
C ARG A 56 -2.56 10.94 2.79
N PHE A 57 -1.68 11.70 3.40
CA PHE A 57 -0.26 11.45 3.48
C PHE A 57 0.05 10.73 4.79
N ILE A 58 0.76 9.61 4.72
CA ILE A 58 1.30 8.90 5.87
C ILE A 58 2.78 9.30 5.99
N SER A 59 3.05 10.21 6.91
CA SER A 59 4.38 10.80 7.13
C SER A 59 5.13 10.06 8.20
N GLY A 60 6.40 9.73 7.98
CA GLY A 60 7.24 9.17 9.01
C GLY A 60 8.68 9.00 8.54
N ARG A 61 9.63 9.09 9.47
CA ARG A 61 11.04 8.80 9.16
C ARG A 61 11.23 7.33 8.82
N PHE A 62 12.40 6.98 8.29
CA PHE A 62 12.79 5.59 8.13
C PHE A 62 12.67 4.86 9.48
N GLY A 63 12.12 3.64 9.48
CA GLY A 63 11.87 2.87 10.70
C GLY A 63 10.61 3.22 11.51
N ASN A 64 9.89 4.33 11.23
CA ASN A 64 8.67 4.68 11.98
C ASN A 64 7.45 3.82 11.65
N GLY A 65 7.60 2.75 10.87
CA GLY A 65 6.52 1.79 10.59
C GLY A 65 5.54 2.21 9.49
N LYS A 66 5.96 3.02 8.50
CA LYS A 66 5.13 3.37 7.33
C LYS A 66 4.58 2.13 6.63
N SER A 67 5.46 1.23 6.18
CA SER A 67 5.06 0.00 5.49
C SER A 67 4.23 -0.93 6.38
N PHE A 68 4.48 -0.95 7.70
CA PHE A 68 3.66 -1.67 8.67
C PHE A 68 2.22 -1.14 8.68
N MET A 69 2.06 0.18 8.78
CA MET A 69 0.74 0.84 8.77
C MET A 69 0.02 0.62 7.45
N THR A 70 0.69 0.82 6.33
CA THR A 70 0.14 0.58 4.98
C THR A 70 -0.38 -0.85 4.84
N GLN A 71 0.42 -1.85 5.24
CA GLN A 71 0.01 -3.24 5.15
C GLN A 71 -1.15 -3.58 6.10
N MET A 72 -1.20 -2.97 7.29
CA MET A 72 -2.30 -3.14 8.24
C MET A 72 -3.62 -2.60 7.67
N ILE A 73 -3.61 -1.39 7.12
CA ILE A 73 -4.78 -0.78 6.45
C ILE A 73 -5.21 -1.65 5.26
N ARG A 74 -4.25 -2.09 4.44
CA ARG A 74 -4.50 -2.95 3.28
C ARG A 74 -5.21 -4.25 3.68
N ASN A 75 -4.73 -4.93 4.71
CA ASN A 75 -5.33 -6.15 5.21
C ASN A 75 -6.75 -5.92 5.75
N TYR A 76 -6.92 -4.88 6.57
CA TYR A 76 -8.22 -4.53 7.11
C TYR A 76 -9.24 -4.18 6.01
N ALA A 77 -8.82 -3.40 5.00
CA ALA A 77 -9.65 -3.05 3.85
C ALA A 77 -10.11 -4.30 3.07
N MET A 78 -9.19 -5.22 2.75
CA MET A 78 -9.55 -6.47 2.08
C MET A 78 -10.51 -7.32 2.91
N GLU A 79 -10.25 -7.49 4.22
CA GLU A 79 -11.13 -8.23 5.12
C GLU A 79 -12.55 -7.64 5.18
N ASN A 80 -12.66 -6.31 5.00
CA ASN A 80 -13.92 -5.57 5.00
C ASN A 80 -14.57 -5.42 3.62
N GLY A 81 -14.08 -6.11 2.59
CA GLY A 81 -14.72 -6.16 1.27
C GLY A 81 -14.34 -5.01 0.33
N PHE A 82 -13.16 -4.42 0.50
CA PHE A 82 -12.57 -3.48 -0.46
C PHE A 82 -11.63 -4.20 -1.43
N VAL A 83 -11.47 -3.60 -2.61
CA VAL A 83 -10.34 -3.90 -3.50
C VAL A 83 -9.21 -2.94 -3.15
N VAL A 84 -7.99 -3.44 -3.16
CA VAL A 84 -6.79 -2.64 -2.89
C VAL A 84 -5.84 -2.68 -4.09
N MET A 85 -5.12 -1.59 -4.30
CA MET A 85 -4.00 -1.48 -5.23
C MET A 85 -2.84 -0.80 -4.52
N ASP A 86 -1.62 -1.23 -4.78
CA ASP A 86 -0.43 -0.63 -4.19
C ASP A 86 0.71 -0.52 -5.21
N ALA A 87 1.47 0.57 -5.14
CA ALA A 87 2.65 0.79 -5.97
C ALA A 87 3.69 1.63 -5.20
N ASP A 88 4.92 1.16 -5.18
CA ASP A 88 6.10 1.90 -4.77
C ASP A 88 6.55 2.82 -5.91
N LEU A 89 6.73 4.12 -5.64
CA LEU A 89 7.33 5.02 -6.62
C LEU A 89 8.83 4.71 -6.77
N ALA A 90 9.32 4.92 -7.98
CA ALA A 90 10.72 4.73 -8.36
C ALA A 90 11.10 5.73 -9.46
N ILE A 91 12.39 5.82 -9.80
CA ILE A 91 12.86 6.76 -10.84
C ILE A 91 12.14 6.52 -12.18
N ASN A 92 11.82 5.27 -12.52
CA ASN A 92 11.07 4.89 -13.72
C ASN A 92 9.56 4.72 -13.47
N ARG A 93 9.07 4.96 -12.24
CA ARG A 93 7.69 4.78 -11.81
C ARG A 93 7.24 5.99 -10.98
N ARG A 94 6.64 6.98 -11.65
CA ARG A 94 6.24 8.27 -11.07
C ARG A 94 4.77 8.54 -11.35
N LEU A 95 4.19 9.62 -10.86
CA LEU A 95 2.78 9.93 -11.15
C LEU A 95 2.58 10.53 -12.54
N THR A 96 3.63 11.18 -13.06
CA THR A 96 3.71 11.69 -14.43
C THR A 96 5.17 11.76 -14.88
N GLY A 97 5.37 11.70 -16.19
CA GLY A 97 6.68 11.86 -16.82
C GLY A 97 6.58 11.99 -18.34
N SER A 98 7.67 11.63 -19.02
CA SER A 98 7.77 11.69 -20.49
C SER A 98 8.22 10.38 -21.12
N LYS A 99 8.51 9.38 -20.29
CA LYS A 99 9.04 8.06 -20.64
C LYS A 99 8.15 6.96 -20.06
N SER A 100 6.84 7.17 -20.06
CA SER A 100 5.85 6.22 -19.54
C SER A 100 5.95 5.98 -18.03
N GLU A 101 6.55 6.90 -17.26
CA GLU A 101 6.71 6.72 -15.81
C GLU A 101 5.36 6.65 -15.09
N GLY A 102 4.36 7.42 -15.54
CA GLY A 102 2.97 7.36 -15.07
C GLY A 102 2.28 6.05 -15.45
N LEU A 103 2.47 5.60 -16.68
CA LEU A 103 1.99 4.28 -17.14
C LEU A 103 2.62 3.13 -16.34
N ASN A 104 3.89 3.22 -15.97
CA ASN A 104 4.55 2.22 -15.14
C ASN A 104 3.93 2.15 -13.73
N THR A 105 3.47 3.29 -13.19
CA THR A 105 2.72 3.32 -11.93
C THR A 105 1.39 2.61 -12.07
N TYR A 106 0.68 2.86 -13.17
CA TYR A 106 -0.56 2.14 -13.47
C TYR A 106 -0.36 0.63 -13.61
N LYS A 107 0.65 0.20 -14.37
CA LYS A 107 1.01 -1.22 -14.53
C LYS A 107 1.25 -1.88 -13.17
N GLU A 108 1.96 -1.20 -12.28
CA GLU A 108 2.25 -1.71 -10.93
C GLU A 108 0.97 -1.83 -10.08
N LEU A 109 0.14 -0.79 -10.06
CA LEU A 109 -1.13 -0.80 -9.33
C LEU A 109 -2.04 -1.96 -9.78
N LEU A 110 -2.12 -2.19 -11.09
CA LEU A 110 -2.94 -3.27 -11.67
C LEU A 110 -2.31 -4.65 -11.44
N ARG A 111 -0.98 -4.75 -11.41
CA ARG A 111 -0.26 -5.97 -11.03
C ARG A 111 -0.53 -6.35 -9.57
N ASN A 112 -0.55 -5.37 -8.68
CA ASN A 112 -0.69 -5.59 -7.24
C ASN A 112 -2.14 -5.55 -6.75
N ILE A 113 -3.11 -5.41 -7.66
CA ILE A 113 -4.53 -5.44 -7.33
C ILE A 113 -4.86 -6.70 -6.52
N ALA A 114 -5.54 -6.52 -5.40
CA ALA A 114 -5.86 -7.58 -4.48
C ALA A 114 -7.23 -7.36 -3.81
N TYR A 115 -7.81 -8.45 -3.33
CA TYR A 115 -9.03 -8.46 -2.53
C TYR A 115 -9.00 -9.69 -1.61
N LYS A 116 -9.99 -9.85 -0.73
CA LYS A 116 -10.02 -10.91 0.29
C LYS A 116 -9.64 -12.31 -0.21
N ALA A 117 -10.19 -12.75 -1.36
CA ALA A 117 -9.92 -14.11 -1.86
C ALA A 117 -8.56 -14.24 -2.56
N ARG A 118 -7.98 -13.13 -3.04
CA ARG A 118 -6.66 -13.07 -3.68
C ARG A 118 -5.82 -11.93 -3.07
N PRO A 119 -5.34 -12.09 -1.82
CA PRO A 119 -4.67 -11.01 -1.08
C PRO A 119 -3.25 -10.72 -1.56
N ASP A 120 -2.64 -11.64 -2.31
CA ASP A 120 -1.23 -11.61 -2.70
C ASP A 120 -0.94 -10.79 -3.97
N GLY A 121 -1.96 -10.27 -4.65
CA GLY A 121 -1.86 -9.51 -5.91
C GLY A 121 -2.38 -10.29 -7.12
N GLY A 122 -2.32 -9.68 -8.31
CA GLY A 122 -2.68 -10.29 -9.58
C GLY A 122 -4.16 -10.62 -9.74
N ALA A 123 -5.04 -9.93 -9.02
CA ALA A 123 -6.46 -10.29 -8.95
C ALA A 123 -7.33 -9.80 -10.13
N LEU A 124 -6.78 -9.01 -11.07
CA LEU A 124 -7.56 -8.35 -12.13
C LEU A 124 -8.44 -9.32 -12.93
N GLU A 125 -7.83 -10.40 -13.42
CA GLU A 125 -8.53 -11.39 -14.24
C GLU A 125 -9.63 -12.08 -13.43
N SER A 126 -9.34 -12.45 -12.18
CA SER A 126 -10.33 -13.04 -11.28
C SER A 126 -11.51 -12.10 -11.04
N LEU A 127 -11.27 -10.79 -10.89
CA LEU A 127 -12.33 -9.79 -10.71
C LEU A 127 -13.22 -9.66 -11.96
N LEU A 128 -12.61 -9.65 -13.15
CA LEU A 128 -13.33 -9.59 -14.42
C LEU A 128 -14.15 -10.87 -14.68
N GLN A 129 -13.56 -12.05 -14.44
CA GLN A 129 -14.24 -13.34 -14.57
C GLN A 129 -15.42 -13.46 -13.60
N ASN A 130 -15.24 -12.99 -12.36
CA ASN A 130 -16.32 -12.93 -11.38
C ASN A 130 -17.45 -12.00 -11.84
N TRP A 131 -17.14 -10.85 -12.46
CA TRP A 131 -18.17 -9.97 -13.02
C TRP A 131 -19.00 -10.68 -14.10
N ILE A 132 -18.33 -11.36 -15.05
CA ILE A 132 -19.00 -12.07 -16.13
C ILE A 132 -19.88 -13.19 -15.55
N SER A 133 -19.33 -13.99 -14.63
CA SER A 133 -20.05 -15.11 -14.00
C SER A 133 -21.28 -14.63 -13.23
N ASN A 134 -21.15 -13.58 -12.41
CA ASN A 134 -22.27 -12.99 -11.68
C ASN A 134 -23.34 -12.41 -12.62
N THR A 135 -22.91 -11.86 -13.77
CA THR A 135 -23.84 -11.35 -14.79
C THR A 135 -24.62 -12.49 -15.46
N GLN A 136 -23.95 -13.61 -15.78
CA GLN A 136 -24.60 -14.79 -16.31
C GLN A 136 -25.62 -15.38 -15.33
N GLU A 137 -25.25 -15.47 -14.05
CA GLU A 137 -26.14 -15.94 -12.99
C GLU A 137 -27.36 -15.02 -12.82
N LYS A 138 -27.16 -13.69 -12.81
CA LYS A 138 -28.22 -12.69 -12.72
C LYS A 138 -29.22 -12.76 -13.88
N LEU A 139 -28.74 -13.00 -15.10
CA LEU A 139 -29.60 -13.11 -16.28
C LEU A 139 -30.33 -14.47 -16.35
N GLY A 140 -29.72 -15.51 -15.79
CA GLY A 140 -30.27 -16.87 -15.77
C GLY A 140 -30.28 -17.53 -17.16
N GLY A 141 -30.49 -18.85 -17.17
CA GLY A 141 -30.52 -19.64 -18.40
C GLY A 141 -29.18 -19.65 -19.15
N SER A 142 -29.24 -19.51 -20.48
CA SER A 142 -28.06 -19.37 -21.35
C SER A 142 -28.11 -18.01 -22.05
N PRO A 143 -27.75 -16.92 -21.36
CA PRO A 143 -27.86 -15.57 -21.92
C PRO A 143 -26.94 -15.42 -23.12
N SER A 144 -27.38 -14.66 -24.12
CA SER A 144 -26.53 -14.34 -25.26
C SER A 144 -25.40 -13.39 -24.83
N LYS A 145 -24.33 -13.30 -25.64
CA LYS A 145 -23.25 -12.32 -25.41
C LYS A 145 -23.77 -10.89 -25.39
N GLU A 146 -24.77 -10.59 -26.22
CA GLU A 146 -25.41 -9.27 -26.29
C GLU A 146 -26.17 -8.94 -25.00
N ASP A 147 -26.86 -9.92 -24.39
CA ASP A 147 -27.54 -9.75 -23.10
C ASP A 147 -26.54 -9.45 -21.97
N ILE A 148 -25.41 -10.18 -21.95
CA ILE A 148 -24.33 -9.97 -20.99
C ILE A 148 -23.74 -8.56 -21.14
N GLU A 149 -23.37 -8.16 -22.37
CA GLU A 149 -22.85 -6.81 -22.65
C GLU A 149 -23.83 -5.73 -22.18
N LYS A 150 -25.11 -5.88 -22.53
CA LYS A 150 -26.15 -4.92 -22.16
C LYS A 150 -26.30 -4.80 -20.65
N SER A 151 -26.28 -5.93 -19.93
CA SER A 151 -26.33 -5.92 -18.46
C SER A 151 -25.09 -5.25 -17.86
N MET A 152 -23.88 -5.60 -18.31
CA MET A 152 -22.65 -5.01 -17.80
C MET A 152 -22.61 -3.50 -18.03
N ARG A 153 -22.98 -3.02 -19.22
CA ARG A 153 -23.09 -1.58 -19.52
C ARG A 153 -24.12 -0.88 -18.63
N ALA A 154 -25.25 -1.53 -18.36
CA ALA A 154 -26.28 -0.99 -17.47
C ALA A 154 -25.77 -0.86 -16.03
N ASP A 155 -25.02 -1.85 -15.54
CA ASP A 155 -24.49 -1.86 -14.17
C ASP A 155 -23.55 -0.67 -13.91
N VAL A 156 -22.77 -0.25 -14.91
CA VAL A 156 -21.80 0.85 -14.77
C VAL A 156 -22.20 2.14 -15.50
N ALA A 157 -23.46 2.26 -15.93
CA ALA A 157 -23.95 3.41 -16.69
C ALA A 157 -23.73 4.76 -15.98
N SER A 158 -23.75 4.79 -14.65
CA SER A 158 -23.47 5.99 -13.86
C SER A 158 -22.05 6.53 -14.03
N LEU A 159 -21.14 5.74 -14.59
CA LEU A 159 -19.75 6.14 -14.85
C LEU A 159 -19.58 6.82 -16.22
N SER A 160 -20.65 7.03 -16.98
CA SER A 160 -20.57 7.57 -18.34
C SER A 160 -19.98 8.98 -18.43
N SER A 161 -19.95 9.72 -17.32
CA SER A 161 -19.34 11.05 -17.22
C SER A 161 -17.82 11.02 -17.07
N TYR A 162 -17.22 9.87 -16.74
CA TYR A 162 -15.77 9.75 -16.62
C TYR A 162 -15.11 9.82 -18.00
N HIS A 163 -13.97 10.52 -18.05
CA HIS A 163 -13.14 10.55 -19.25
C HIS A 163 -12.69 9.13 -19.63
N ASN A 164 -12.65 8.82 -20.92
CA ASN A 164 -12.34 7.49 -21.47
C ASN A 164 -13.30 6.33 -21.12
N TYR A 165 -14.44 6.57 -20.46
CA TYR A 165 -15.40 5.51 -20.12
C TYR A 165 -15.85 4.68 -21.34
N GLN A 166 -16.14 5.32 -22.47
CA GLN A 166 -16.64 4.64 -23.67
C GLN A 166 -15.62 3.67 -24.26
N ASP A 167 -14.36 4.11 -24.36
CA ASP A 167 -13.25 3.27 -24.81
C ASP A 167 -12.97 2.15 -23.82
N PHE A 168 -12.96 2.45 -22.52
CA PHE A 168 -12.77 1.46 -21.47
C PHE A 168 -13.84 0.36 -21.53
N MET A 169 -15.12 0.73 -21.65
CA MET A 169 -16.21 -0.24 -21.75
C MET A 169 -16.17 -1.04 -23.05
N ARG A 170 -15.69 -0.46 -24.16
CA ARG A 170 -15.45 -1.23 -25.38
C ARG A 170 -14.42 -2.34 -25.14
N VAL A 171 -13.35 -2.03 -24.42
CA VAL A 171 -12.32 -3.02 -24.06
C VAL A 171 -12.87 -4.09 -23.13
N ILE A 172 -13.68 -3.74 -22.12
CA ILE A 172 -14.35 -4.73 -21.24
C ILE A 172 -15.24 -5.69 -22.04
N VAL A 173 -15.98 -5.19 -23.03
CA VAL A 173 -16.82 -6.01 -23.91
C VAL A 173 -15.96 -6.94 -24.78
N CYS A 174 -14.87 -6.43 -25.36
CA CYS A 174 -13.91 -7.28 -26.09
C CYS A 174 -13.35 -8.39 -25.20
N TYR A 175 -12.91 -8.05 -23.98
CA TYR A 175 -12.44 -9.02 -23.00
C TYR A 175 -13.51 -10.09 -22.71
N THR A 176 -14.76 -9.67 -22.49
CA THR A 176 -15.87 -10.57 -22.18
C THR A 176 -16.14 -11.54 -23.32
N ASN A 177 -16.17 -11.03 -24.56
CA ASN A 177 -16.39 -11.86 -25.74
C ASN A 177 -15.26 -12.87 -25.96
N ASP A 178 -14.00 -12.44 -25.83
CA ASP A 178 -12.82 -13.29 -25.97
C ASP A 178 -12.74 -14.35 -24.87
N PHE A 179 -13.07 -14.00 -23.63
CA PHE A 179 -13.15 -14.93 -22.51
C PHE A 179 -14.24 -15.99 -22.72
N LEU A 180 -15.43 -15.59 -23.15
CA LEU A 180 -16.53 -16.52 -23.44
C LEU A 180 -16.25 -17.43 -24.65
N ASP A 181 -15.41 -16.98 -25.59
CA ASP A 181 -14.92 -17.80 -26.70
C ASP A 181 -13.79 -18.76 -26.30
N GLY A 182 -13.30 -18.70 -25.06
CA GLY A 182 -12.22 -19.55 -24.58
C GLY A 182 -10.87 -19.25 -25.25
N LYS A 183 -10.62 -17.98 -25.64
CA LYS A 183 -9.34 -17.58 -26.22
C LYS A 183 -8.26 -17.48 -25.13
N ASP A 184 -7.08 -18.02 -25.43
CA ASP A 184 -5.94 -17.97 -24.51
C ASP A 184 -5.24 -16.60 -24.49
N ASP A 185 -5.09 -15.94 -25.65
CA ASP A 185 -4.50 -14.60 -25.76
C ASP A 185 -5.58 -13.54 -25.91
N ILE A 186 -5.82 -12.79 -24.83
CA ILE A 186 -6.86 -11.75 -24.77
C ILE A 186 -6.18 -10.38 -24.86
N THR A 187 -6.15 -9.79 -26.06
CA THR A 187 -5.57 -8.44 -26.28
C THR A 187 -6.21 -7.37 -25.40
N ALA A 188 -7.51 -7.50 -25.10
CA ALA A 188 -8.22 -6.58 -24.19
C ALA A 188 -7.62 -6.59 -22.78
N LEU A 189 -7.16 -7.74 -22.29
CA LEU A 189 -6.53 -7.86 -20.98
C LEU A 189 -5.19 -7.14 -20.95
N ARG A 190 -4.37 -7.28 -22.01
CA ARG A 190 -3.12 -6.53 -22.17
C ARG A 190 -3.38 -5.02 -22.18
N TRP A 191 -4.44 -4.56 -22.85
CA TRP A 191 -4.86 -3.15 -22.80
C TRP A 191 -5.21 -2.72 -21.37
N LEU A 192 -6.03 -3.49 -20.66
CA LEU A 192 -6.45 -3.18 -19.29
C LEU A 192 -5.26 -3.15 -18.31
N LYS A 193 -4.23 -3.96 -18.55
CA LYS A 193 -2.95 -3.94 -17.81
C LYS A 193 -2.02 -2.79 -18.22
N GLY A 194 -2.34 -2.05 -19.29
CA GLY A 194 -1.51 -0.98 -19.84
C GLY A 194 -0.33 -1.48 -20.69
N GLU A 195 -0.37 -2.73 -21.14
CA GLU A 195 0.70 -3.42 -21.88
C GLU A 195 0.60 -3.26 -23.41
N LEU A 196 -0.29 -2.37 -23.89
CA LEU A 196 -0.45 -2.04 -25.30
C LEU A 196 0.00 -0.60 -25.59
N ASP A 197 1.13 -0.47 -26.30
CA ASP A 197 1.72 0.83 -26.61
C ASP A 197 1.27 1.38 -27.98
N LEU A 198 0.84 0.50 -28.90
CA LEU A 198 0.55 0.86 -30.29
C LEU A 198 -0.94 1.17 -30.50
N LYS A 199 -1.27 2.44 -30.79
CA LYS A 199 -2.62 2.87 -31.18
C LYS A 199 -3.19 2.07 -32.36
N LYS A 200 -2.33 1.66 -33.30
CA LYS A 200 -2.73 0.84 -34.46
C LYS A 200 -3.22 -0.55 -34.03
N GLU A 201 -2.56 -1.17 -33.06
CA GLU A 201 -2.97 -2.47 -32.50
C GLU A 201 -4.27 -2.31 -31.72
N SER A 202 -4.37 -1.29 -30.86
CA SER A 202 -5.59 -0.96 -30.11
C SER A 202 -6.81 -0.78 -31.05
N ARG A 203 -6.63 -0.05 -32.15
CA ARG A 203 -7.70 0.18 -33.14
C ARG A 203 -8.10 -1.08 -33.90
N LYS A 204 -7.12 -1.90 -34.29
CA LYS A 204 -7.36 -3.13 -35.07
C LYS A 204 -8.04 -4.21 -34.23
N SER A 205 -7.58 -4.40 -32.99
CA SER A 205 -8.00 -5.53 -32.14
C SER A 205 -9.17 -5.17 -31.23
N LEU A 206 -9.26 -3.92 -30.75
CA LEU A 206 -10.23 -3.49 -29.73
C LEU A 206 -11.16 -2.38 -30.23
N GLY A 207 -10.92 -1.84 -31.42
CA GLY A 207 -11.73 -0.78 -32.00
C GLY A 207 -11.61 0.57 -31.27
N THR A 208 -10.61 0.78 -30.42
CA THR A 208 -10.38 2.06 -29.73
C THR A 208 -9.11 2.75 -30.24
N ASN A 209 -9.10 4.09 -30.25
CA ASN A 209 -7.93 4.89 -30.58
C ASN A 209 -7.11 5.29 -29.35
N VAL A 210 -7.58 4.90 -28.16
CA VAL A 210 -6.95 5.22 -26.87
C VAL A 210 -5.99 4.10 -26.48
N VAL A 211 -4.83 4.51 -25.99
CA VAL A 211 -3.88 3.66 -25.26
C VAL A 211 -3.71 4.30 -23.88
N ILE A 212 -3.42 3.49 -22.87
CA ILE A 212 -3.18 4.00 -21.52
C ILE A 212 -1.76 4.58 -21.50
N ASP A 213 -1.61 5.82 -21.04
CA ASP A 213 -0.35 6.55 -21.01
C ASP A 213 -0.23 7.45 -19.77
N ASP A 214 0.86 8.23 -19.68
CA ASP A 214 1.16 9.12 -18.55
C ASP A 214 0.05 10.15 -18.29
N SER A 215 -0.71 10.54 -19.31
CA SER A 215 -1.75 11.57 -19.18
C SER A 215 -3.05 11.01 -18.60
N ASN A 216 -3.45 9.80 -19.01
CA ASN A 216 -4.80 9.29 -18.80
C ASN A 216 -4.92 8.14 -17.78
N TRP A 217 -3.80 7.61 -17.27
CA TRP A 217 -3.83 6.44 -16.40
C TRP A 217 -4.70 6.62 -15.14
N TYR A 218 -4.71 7.80 -14.55
CA TYR A 218 -5.51 8.10 -13.36
C TYR A 218 -7.01 8.07 -13.67
N ASP A 219 -7.42 8.47 -14.88
CA ASP A 219 -8.82 8.35 -15.30
C ASP A 219 -9.26 6.88 -15.36
N MET A 220 -8.37 5.98 -15.74
CA MET A 220 -8.64 4.53 -15.71
C MET A 220 -8.83 4.02 -14.28
N ILE A 221 -8.03 4.50 -13.32
CA ILE A 221 -8.19 4.15 -11.89
C ILE A 221 -9.54 4.65 -11.35
N LYS A 222 -9.99 5.85 -11.75
CA LYS A 222 -11.32 6.36 -11.38
C LYS A 222 -12.45 5.47 -11.92
N ILE A 223 -12.33 4.99 -13.16
CA ILE A 223 -13.29 4.04 -13.74
C ILE A 223 -13.28 2.72 -12.95
N TRP A 224 -12.08 2.19 -12.62
CA TRP A 224 -11.96 0.97 -11.81
C TRP A 224 -12.65 1.09 -10.45
N SER A 225 -12.48 2.20 -9.73
CA SER A 225 -13.19 2.45 -8.46
C SER A 225 -14.70 2.27 -8.61
N GLY A 226 -15.27 2.91 -9.62
CA GLY A 226 -16.69 2.82 -9.92
C GLY A 226 -17.14 1.40 -10.28
N ILE A 227 -16.34 0.69 -11.09
CA ILE A 227 -16.62 -0.70 -11.47
C ILE A 227 -16.63 -1.60 -10.24
N PHE A 228 -15.60 -1.54 -9.37
CA PHE A 228 -15.54 -2.39 -8.18
C PHE A 228 -16.74 -2.17 -7.25
N LYS A 229 -17.20 -0.92 -7.10
CA LYS A 229 -18.44 -0.65 -6.37
C LYS A 229 -19.64 -1.37 -6.98
N ARG A 230 -19.77 -1.39 -8.30
CA ARG A 230 -20.85 -2.09 -9.02
C ARG A 230 -20.73 -3.61 -8.95
N LEU A 231 -19.52 -4.14 -8.76
CA LEU A 231 -19.27 -5.56 -8.49
C LEU A 231 -19.58 -6.01 -7.07
N GLY A 232 -20.06 -5.10 -6.20
CA GLY A 232 -20.42 -5.42 -4.82
C GLY A 232 -19.29 -5.21 -3.81
N TYR A 233 -18.12 -4.72 -4.23
CA TYR A 233 -17.09 -4.28 -3.30
C TYR A 233 -17.49 -2.93 -2.67
N LYS A 234 -16.96 -2.64 -1.48
CA LYS A 234 -17.28 -1.38 -0.79
C LYS A 234 -16.65 -0.15 -1.44
N GLY A 235 -15.48 -0.32 -2.08
CA GLY A 235 -14.75 0.72 -2.79
C GLY A 235 -13.33 0.26 -3.16
N LEU A 236 -12.51 1.20 -3.64
CA LEU A 236 -11.12 1.02 -4.01
C LEU A 236 -10.19 1.79 -3.07
N ILE A 237 -9.19 1.12 -2.54
CA ILE A 237 -8.11 1.74 -1.75
C ILE A 237 -6.80 1.68 -2.53
N VAL A 238 -6.17 2.83 -2.73
CA VAL A 238 -4.92 2.95 -3.48
C VAL A 238 -3.81 3.41 -2.54
N PHE A 239 -2.71 2.66 -2.52
CA PHE A 239 -1.50 3.01 -1.78
C PHE A 239 -0.40 3.42 -2.76
N ILE A 240 0.20 4.56 -2.52
CA ILE A 240 1.37 5.06 -3.23
C ILE A 240 2.49 5.15 -2.20
N ASP A 241 3.44 4.22 -2.24
CA ASP A 241 4.59 4.22 -1.34
C ASP A 241 5.79 4.95 -1.98
N GLU A 242 6.81 5.21 -1.18
CA GLU A 242 8.07 5.83 -1.63
C GLU A 242 7.90 7.23 -2.24
N GLY A 243 7.01 8.05 -1.68
CA GLY A 243 6.81 9.45 -2.10
C GLY A 243 8.09 10.29 -2.09
N VAL A 244 9.08 9.91 -1.27
CA VAL A 244 10.42 10.49 -1.20
C VAL A 244 11.16 10.47 -2.56
N ILE A 245 10.83 9.54 -3.46
CA ILE A 245 11.39 9.52 -4.81
C ILE A 245 11.05 10.81 -5.58
N LEU A 246 9.85 11.36 -5.38
CA LEU A 246 9.46 12.63 -6.00
C LEU A 246 10.27 13.81 -5.46
N TYR A 247 10.59 13.80 -4.17
CA TYR A 247 11.47 14.80 -3.52
C TYR A 247 12.89 14.79 -4.10
N LYS A 248 13.41 13.59 -4.37
CA LYS A 248 14.75 13.35 -4.89
C LYS A 248 14.93 13.76 -6.36
N LEU A 249 13.84 14.00 -7.09
CA LEU A 249 13.91 14.52 -8.47
C LEU A 249 14.67 15.85 -8.53
N GLN A 250 15.79 15.87 -9.25
CA GLN A 250 16.60 17.08 -9.40
C GLN A 250 15.91 18.14 -10.27
N ASN A 251 15.25 17.71 -11.36
CA ASN A 251 14.54 18.61 -12.27
C ASN A 251 13.30 19.21 -11.59
N LYS A 252 13.33 20.54 -11.35
CA LYS A 252 12.25 21.29 -10.70
C LYS A 252 10.91 21.20 -11.43
N VAL A 253 10.91 21.21 -12.77
CA VAL A 253 9.68 21.13 -13.57
C VAL A 253 9.05 19.74 -13.45
N SER A 254 9.86 18.69 -13.57
CA SER A 254 9.38 17.30 -13.40
C SER A 254 8.81 17.07 -12.00
N ARG A 255 9.47 17.61 -10.96
CA ARG A 255 8.98 17.56 -9.57
C ARG A 255 7.66 18.31 -9.41
N ALA A 256 7.57 19.54 -9.91
CA ALA A 256 6.34 20.34 -9.88
C ALA A 256 5.17 19.65 -10.60
N ASN A 257 5.41 18.99 -11.75
CA ASN A 257 4.37 18.26 -12.48
C ASN A 257 3.83 17.06 -11.67
N ASN A 258 4.70 16.35 -10.95
CA ASN A 258 4.26 15.26 -10.07
C ASN A 258 3.47 15.78 -8.85
N TYR A 259 3.86 16.93 -8.30
CA TYR A 259 3.12 17.60 -7.23
C TYR A 259 1.75 18.09 -7.71
N GLU A 260 1.67 18.64 -8.92
CA GLU A 260 0.39 19.01 -9.54
C GLU A 260 -0.51 17.79 -9.76
N ARG A 261 0.07 16.63 -10.10
CA ARG A 261 -0.67 15.38 -10.22
C ARG A 261 -1.24 14.92 -8.87
N LEU A 262 -0.47 15.01 -7.78
CA LEU A 262 -0.96 14.77 -6.42
C LEU A 262 -2.10 15.74 -6.05
N LEU A 263 -1.94 17.03 -6.37
CA LEU A 263 -2.97 18.03 -6.11
C LEU A 263 -4.27 17.74 -6.88
N THR A 264 -4.14 17.31 -8.13
CA THR A 264 -5.29 16.90 -8.96
C THR A 264 -6.03 15.72 -8.31
N MET A 265 -5.29 14.69 -7.87
CA MET A 265 -5.88 13.54 -7.18
C MET A 265 -6.56 13.94 -5.87
N PHE A 266 -5.89 14.75 -5.05
CA PHE A 266 -6.44 15.30 -3.81
C PHE A 266 -7.76 16.04 -4.08
N ASN A 267 -7.77 16.97 -5.03
CA ASN A 267 -8.95 17.75 -5.37
C ASN A 267 -10.10 16.88 -5.90
N ASP A 268 -9.81 15.88 -6.74
CA ASP A 268 -10.82 14.98 -7.30
C ASP A 268 -11.53 14.17 -6.21
N ILE A 269 -10.81 13.71 -5.18
CA ILE A 269 -11.41 12.98 -4.05
C ILE A 269 -12.15 13.93 -3.12
N MET A 270 -11.50 15.02 -2.68
CA MET A 270 -12.08 15.96 -1.71
C MET A 270 -13.30 16.72 -2.24
N GLN A 271 -13.43 16.88 -3.56
CA GLN A 271 -14.60 17.50 -4.20
C GLN A 271 -15.68 16.46 -4.58
N GLY A 272 -15.49 15.18 -4.27
CA GLY A 272 -16.44 14.11 -4.58
C GLY A 272 -16.59 13.79 -6.08
N LYS A 273 -15.63 14.22 -6.92
CA LYS A 273 -15.61 13.87 -8.36
C LYS A 273 -15.23 12.40 -8.55
N THR A 274 -14.43 11.86 -7.64
CA THR A 274 -14.18 10.42 -7.55
C THR A 274 -14.81 9.88 -6.30
N GLN A 275 -15.74 8.95 -6.47
CA GLN A 275 -16.48 8.32 -5.38
C GLN A 275 -15.93 6.92 -5.10
N TYR A 276 -16.16 6.44 -3.88
CA TYR A 276 -15.77 5.10 -3.42
C TYR A 276 -14.27 4.82 -3.52
N MET A 277 -13.43 5.87 -3.47
CA MET A 277 -11.99 5.74 -3.62
C MET A 277 -11.24 6.49 -2.53
N SER A 278 -10.28 5.83 -1.89
CA SER A 278 -9.31 6.47 -1.01
C SER A 278 -7.88 6.28 -1.50
N ILE A 279 -7.06 7.31 -1.38
CA ILE A 279 -5.63 7.29 -1.72
C ILE A 279 -4.80 7.61 -0.48
N TYR A 280 -3.83 6.75 -0.19
CA TYR A 280 -2.84 6.94 0.85
C TYR A 280 -1.44 7.06 0.22
N VAL A 281 -0.75 8.17 0.48
CA VAL A 281 0.60 8.42 -0.03
C VAL A 281 1.60 8.38 1.12
N CYS A 282 2.54 7.44 1.11
CA CYS A 282 3.57 7.37 2.14
C CYS A 282 4.77 8.24 1.75
N GLY A 283 5.35 8.92 2.74
CA GLY A 283 6.51 9.76 2.52
C GLY A 283 7.23 10.14 3.79
N THR A 284 8.41 10.74 3.62
CA THR A 284 9.19 11.28 4.74
C THR A 284 8.66 12.67 5.15
N PRO A 285 8.91 13.11 6.40
CA PRO A 285 8.60 14.48 6.80
C PRO A 285 9.25 15.52 5.87
N GLU A 286 10.47 15.28 5.40
CA GLU A 286 11.21 16.16 4.50
C GLU A 286 10.52 16.28 3.13
N PHE A 287 10.00 15.17 2.59
CA PHE A 287 9.21 15.19 1.36
C PHE A 287 7.98 16.09 1.49
N ILE A 288 7.36 16.15 2.66
CA ILE A 288 6.16 16.96 2.88
C ILE A 288 6.53 18.41 3.20
N GLU A 289 7.34 18.61 4.24
CA GLU A 289 7.48 19.88 4.95
C GLU A 289 8.60 20.80 4.41
N ASP A 290 9.57 20.29 3.65
CA ASP A 290 10.65 21.13 3.11
C ASP A 290 10.06 22.25 2.21
N PRO A 291 10.21 23.53 2.59
CA PRO A 291 9.64 24.65 1.84
C PRO A 291 10.33 24.88 0.49
N ASN A 292 11.50 24.28 0.24
CA ASN A 292 12.28 24.50 -0.98
C ASN A 292 12.09 23.38 -2.00
N ARG A 293 12.02 22.12 -1.54
CA ARG A 293 11.90 20.96 -2.44
C ARG A 293 10.70 20.06 -2.15
N GLY A 294 10.20 20.02 -0.93
CA GLY A 294 9.06 19.19 -0.52
C GLY A 294 7.72 19.69 -1.07
N LEU A 295 6.62 19.05 -0.69
CA LEU A 295 5.27 19.44 -1.09
C LEU A 295 4.94 20.88 -0.68
N TYR A 296 5.52 21.35 0.43
CA TYR A 296 5.38 22.74 0.90
C TYR A 296 6.02 23.77 -0.04
N SER A 297 6.93 23.37 -0.93
CA SER A 297 7.44 24.24 -2.01
C SER A 297 6.38 24.56 -3.08
N TYR A 298 5.28 23.80 -3.12
CA TYR A 298 4.17 24.00 -4.03
C TYR A 298 2.97 24.60 -3.28
N GLU A 299 2.81 25.92 -3.37
CA GLU A 299 1.88 26.69 -2.50
C GLU A 299 0.45 26.15 -2.51
N ALA A 300 -0.05 25.68 -3.66
CA ALA A 300 -1.40 25.13 -3.75
C ALA A 300 -1.57 23.84 -2.94
N LEU A 301 -0.56 22.96 -2.87
CA LEU A 301 -0.57 21.80 -1.98
C LEU A 301 -0.34 22.22 -0.53
N ARG A 302 0.64 23.09 -0.28
CA ARG A 302 0.93 23.61 1.05
C ARG A 302 -0.32 24.14 1.74
N SER A 303 -1.12 24.94 1.04
CA SER A 303 -2.37 25.50 1.57
C SER A 303 -3.42 24.45 2.00
N ARG A 304 -3.34 23.23 1.45
CA ARG A 304 -4.22 22.10 1.80
C ARG A 304 -3.66 21.24 2.93
N LEU A 305 -2.34 21.20 3.06
CA LEU A 305 -1.63 20.27 3.95
C LEU A 305 -1.23 20.87 5.29
N VAL A 306 -0.97 22.18 5.34
CA VAL A 306 -0.57 22.85 6.57
C VAL A 306 -1.67 22.72 7.63
N ALA A 307 -1.25 22.36 8.83
CA ALA A 307 -2.10 22.27 10.01
C ALA A 307 -2.92 23.55 10.23
N GLY A 308 -4.18 23.38 10.65
CA GLY A 308 -5.04 24.51 10.99
C GLY A 308 -4.43 25.37 12.11
N ARG A 309 -4.77 26.67 12.13
CA ARG A 309 -4.28 27.64 13.14
C ARG A 309 -4.57 27.26 14.60
N TYR A 310 -5.50 26.33 14.82
CA TYR A 310 -5.94 25.85 16.12
C TYR A 310 -5.32 24.49 16.51
N GLU A 311 -4.48 23.91 15.67
CA GLU A 311 -3.84 22.59 15.90
C GLU A 311 -2.53 22.69 16.70
N ASN A 312 -2.31 23.80 17.41
CA ASN A 312 -1.06 24.08 18.12
C ASN A 312 -0.76 23.04 19.20
N GLY A 313 0.09 22.06 18.87
CA GLY A 313 0.62 21.06 19.79
C GLY A 313 -0.22 19.78 19.94
N PHE A 314 -1.32 19.65 19.20
CA PHE A 314 -2.15 18.44 19.20
C PHE A 314 -2.03 17.69 17.87
N ASP A 315 -1.93 16.37 17.93
CA ASP A 315 -1.93 15.55 16.72
C ASP A 315 -3.32 15.59 16.07
N ASN A 316 -3.41 16.15 14.86
CA ASN A 316 -4.64 16.14 14.08
C ASN A 316 -4.71 14.88 13.21
N TYR A 317 -5.39 13.86 13.72
CA TYR A 317 -5.64 12.64 12.94
C TYR A 317 -6.72 12.82 11.87
N LEU A 318 -7.55 13.86 11.94
CA LEU A 318 -8.58 14.12 10.93
C LEU A 318 -8.01 14.88 9.71
N GLY A 319 -6.78 15.38 9.82
CA GLY A 319 -6.11 16.11 8.78
C GLY A 319 -5.66 15.23 7.59
N PRO A 320 -5.16 15.86 6.53
CA PRO A 320 -4.64 15.16 5.37
C PRO A 320 -3.25 14.54 5.61
N ILE A 321 -2.59 14.83 6.74
CA ILE A 321 -1.30 14.23 7.08
C ILE A 321 -1.45 13.45 8.40
N ILE A 322 -1.12 12.17 8.37
CA ILE A 322 -1.00 11.31 9.53
C ILE A 322 0.48 11.13 9.85
N ASN A 323 0.93 11.74 10.94
CA ASN A 323 2.33 11.67 11.38
C ASN A 323 2.58 10.42 12.24
N LEU A 324 3.33 9.46 11.70
CA LEU A 324 3.78 8.28 12.42
C LEU A 324 4.97 8.64 13.31
N LYS A 325 4.71 8.67 14.61
CA LYS A 325 5.75 8.78 15.64
C LYS A 325 6.54 7.47 15.75
N PRO A 326 7.82 7.53 16.14
CA PRO A 326 8.55 6.32 16.52
C PRO A 326 7.85 5.63 17.70
N LEU A 327 7.98 4.31 17.78
CA LEU A 327 7.48 3.57 18.94
C LEU A 327 8.25 4.00 20.19
N THR A 328 7.54 4.16 21.29
CA THR A 328 8.13 4.38 22.61
C THR A 328 8.84 3.11 23.09
N ASN A 329 9.77 3.24 24.04
CA ASN A 329 10.46 2.08 24.62
C ASN A 329 9.48 1.08 25.24
N GLU A 330 8.37 1.55 25.82
CA GLU A 330 7.30 0.72 26.37
C GLU A 330 6.61 -0.10 25.26
N GLU A 331 6.28 0.55 24.14
CA GLU A 331 5.66 -0.11 22.98
C GLU A 331 6.62 -1.11 22.32
N VAL A 332 7.91 -0.78 22.20
CA VAL A 332 8.94 -1.70 21.71
C VAL A 332 9.03 -2.91 22.66
N PHE A 333 9.06 -2.69 23.98
CA PHE A 333 9.11 -3.78 24.95
C PHE A 333 7.89 -4.72 24.82
N VAL A 334 6.68 -4.19 24.67
CA VAL A 334 5.47 -4.99 24.40
C VAL A 334 5.61 -5.79 23.10
N LEU A 335 6.16 -5.19 22.04
CA LEU A 335 6.42 -5.88 20.78
C LEU A 335 7.43 -7.03 20.96
N LEU A 336 8.51 -6.84 21.73
CA LEU A 336 9.50 -7.88 22.01
C LEU A 336 8.89 -9.05 22.78
N LYS A 337 8.09 -8.77 23.83
CA LYS A 337 7.35 -9.81 24.56
C LYS A 337 6.45 -10.60 23.63
N THR A 338 5.71 -9.90 22.77
CA THR A 338 4.82 -10.52 21.80
C THR A 338 5.58 -11.44 20.83
N ILE A 339 6.73 -10.98 20.30
CA ILE A 339 7.55 -11.79 19.39
C ILE A 339 8.13 -13.02 20.08
N LYS A 340 8.58 -12.88 21.32
CA LYS A 340 9.04 -13.98 22.16
C LYS A 340 7.94 -15.03 22.34
N ASP A 341 6.72 -14.60 22.69
CA ASP A 341 5.57 -15.49 22.85
C ASP A 341 5.20 -16.20 21.52
N LEU A 342 5.27 -15.50 20.39
CA LEU A 342 5.05 -16.07 19.05
C LEU A 342 6.12 -17.10 18.68
N HIS A 343 7.38 -16.84 19.04
CA HIS A 343 8.49 -17.76 18.82
C HIS A 343 8.33 -19.05 19.64
N GLU A 344 8.01 -18.91 20.94
CA GLU A 344 7.66 -20.03 21.82
C GLU A 344 6.51 -20.86 21.27
N GLN A 345 5.45 -20.20 20.79
CA GLN A 345 4.32 -20.87 20.17
C GLN A 345 4.71 -21.61 18.88
N ARG A 346 5.62 -21.05 18.07
CA ARG A 346 6.03 -21.65 16.77
C ARG A 346 6.75 -22.98 16.97
N TYR A 347 7.64 -23.03 17.95
CA TYR A 347 8.50 -24.18 18.22
C TYR A 347 8.01 -25.04 19.40
N GLU A 348 6.83 -24.73 19.93
CA GLU A 348 6.16 -25.50 20.99
C GLU A 348 7.03 -25.69 22.25
N TYR A 349 7.75 -24.63 22.64
CA TYR A 349 8.61 -24.62 23.83
C TYR A 349 8.29 -23.44 24.76
N LYS A 350 8.84 -23.46 25.98
CA LYS A 350 8.82 -22.32 26.90
C LYS A 350 10.25 -21.86 27.14
N SER A 351 10.53 -20.60 26.84
CA SER A 351 11.85 -20.04 27.13
C SER A 351 11.97 -19.67 28.60
N GLN A 352 13.19 -19.65 29.12
CA GLN A 352 13.51 -19.14 30.46
C GLN A 352 13.70 -17.61 30.47
N ILE A 353 13.39 -16.94 29.35
CA ILE A 353 13.61 -15.50 29.20
C ILE A 353 12.52 -14.75 29.97
N THR A 354 12.94 -13.97 30.96
CA THR A 354 12.07 -13.14 31.80
C THR A 354 11.90 -11.74 31.21
N ASP A 355 10.94 -10.99 31.75
CA ASP A 355 10.73 -9.58 31.39
C ASP A 355 11.99 -8.73 31.66
N ASP A 356 12.69 -8.96 32.78
CA ASP A 356 13.93 -8.25 33.13
C ASP A 356 15.06 -8.52 32.12
N MET A 357 15.12 -9.73 31.56
CA MET A 357 16.08 -10.10 30.53
C MET A 357 15.78 -9.38 29.20
N LEU A 358 14.50 -9.27 28.82
CA LEU A 358 14.10 -8.49 27.65
C LEU A 358 14.38 -6.99 27.84
N GLU A 359 14.19 -6.47 29.05
CA GLU A 359 14.53 -5.08 29.37
C GLU A 359 16.04 -4.84 29.26
N THR A 360 16.84 -5.79 29.75
CA THR A 360 18.31 -5.74 29.63
C THR A 360 18.74 -5.76 28.17
N TYR A 361 18.14 -6.63 27.36
CA TYR A 361 18.37 -6.66 25.92
C TYR A 361 18.05 -5.31 25.26
N LEU A 362 16.86 -4.76 25.52
CA LEU A 362 16.46 -3.47 24.95
C LEU A 362 17.42 -2.35 25.36
N ARG A 363 17.82 -2.28 26.63
CA ARG A 363 18.81 -1.31 27.11
C ARG A 363 20.16 -1.45 26.40
N THR A 364 20.65 -2.68 26.25
CA THR A 364 21.94 -2.96 25.59
C THR A 364 21.93 -2.58 24.12
N VAL A 365 20.86 -2.92 23.39
CA VAL A 365 20.70 -2.55 21.99
C VAL A 365 20.68 -1.02 21.85
N MET A 366 19.96 -0.33 22.71
CA MET A 366 19.86 1.14 22.70
C MET A 366 21.16 1.83 23.13
N SER A 367 21.97 1.23 24.01
CA SER A 367 23.24 1.82 24.48
C SER A 367 24.41 1.63 23.51
N ASN A 368 24.38 0.58 22.70
CA ASN A 368 25.49 0.19 21.82
C ASN A 368 25.42 0.83 20.42
N VAL A 369 24.59 1.85 20.25
CA VAL A 369 24.48 2.64 19.03
C VAL A 369 25.66 3.63 18.96
N VAL A 370 26.66 3.28 18.16
CA VAL A 370 27.93 4.03 18.05
C VAL A 370 27.82 5.30 17.18
N SER A 371 26.68 5.55 16.52
CA SER A 371 26.50 6.67 15.58
C SER A 371 25.20 7.46 15.81
N THR A 372 25.05 8.59 15.12
CA THR A 372 23.84 9.44 15.08
C THR A 372 22.59 8.76 14.50
N ALA A 373 22.65 7.47 14.14
CA ALA A 373 21.55 6.72 13.56
C ALA A 373 20.70 6.06 14.66
N MET A 374 19.37 6.28 14.66
CA MET A 374 18.46 5.54 15.55
C MET A 374 18.28 4.10 15.06
N ILE A 375 18.41 3.12 15.95
CA ILE A 375 18.01 1.73 15.65
C ILE A 375 16.48 1.69 15.43
N THR A 376 16.07 0.98 14.39
CA THR A 376 14.66 0.83 14.00
C THR A 376 14.02 -0.35 14.73
N PRO A 377 12.69 -0.32 15.02
CA PRO A 377 11.98 -1.47 15.58
C PRO A 377 12.21 -2.76 14.79
N ARG A 378 12.29 -2.67 13.45
CA ARG A 378 12.61 -3.78 12.56
C ARG A 378 13.92 -4.46 12.95
N GLU A 379 14.99 -3.70 13.15
CA GLU A 379 16.31 -4.25 13.53
C GLU A 379 16.26 -4.91 14.90
N ILE A 380 15.66 -4.24 15.89
CA ILE A 380 15.50 -4.81 17.24
C ILE A 380 14.75 -6.15 17.18
N THR A 381 13.67 -6.22 16.40
CA THR A 381 12.89 -7.45 16.28
C THR A 381 13.64 -8.57 15.54
N ARG A 382 14.37 -8.24 14.47
CA ARG A 382 15.21 -9.17 13.71
C ARG A 382 16.28 -9.79 14.61
N ASP A 383 16.97 -8.94 15.37
CA ASP A 383 18.06 -9.35 16.25
C ASP A 383 17.54 -10.19 17.43
N LEU A 384 16.38 -9.85 18.00
CA LEU A 384 15.74 -10.68 19.01
C LEU A 384 15.39 -12.07 18.47
N ILE A 385 14.82 -12.17 17.26
CA ILE A 385 14.49 -13.48 16.67
C ILE A 385 15.76 -14.30 16.45
N SER A 386 16.83 -13.69 15.96
CA SER A 386 18.14 -14.35 15.81
C SER A 386 18.70 -14.86 17.14
N LEU A 387 18.55 -14.07 18.22
CA LEU A 387 18.92 -14.48 19.57
C LEU A 387 18.07 -15.67 20.05
N LEU A 388 16.75 -15.62 19.88
CA LEU A 388 15.82 -16.69 20.26
C LEU A 388 16.11 -17.98 19.48
N ASP A 389 16.38 -17.89 18.18
CA ASP A 389 16.76 -19.03 17.34
C ASP A 389 18.07 -19.65 17.82
N THR A 390 19.07 -18.83 18.15
CA THR A 390 20.38 -19.29 18.66
C THR A 390 20.22 -20.03 19.98
N MET A 391 19.43 -19.48 20.91
CA MET A 391 19.17 -20.12 22.21
C MET A 391 18.35 -21.41 22.07
N HIS A 392 17.37 -21.42 21.17
CA HIS A 392 16.55 -22.62 20.94
C HIS A 392 17.39 -23.77 20.36
N GLN A 393 18.36 -23.47 19.48
CA GLN A 393 19.26 -24.47 18.92
C GLN A 393 20.35 -24.94 19.90
N ASN A 394 20.68 -24.13 20.91
CA ASN A 394 21.79 -24.38 21.83
C ASN A 394 21.33 -24.20 23.29
N GLY A 395 20.75 -25.26 23.87
CA GLY A 395 20.14 -25.21 25.21
C GLY A 395 21.08 -24.90 26.38
N ASP A 396 22.40 -25.00 26.18
CA ASP A 396 23.40 -24.73 27.21
C ASP A 396 23.83 -23.25 27.28
N LEU A 397 23.41 -22.41 26.32
CA LEU A 397 23.81 -21.00 26.28
C LEU A 397 23.01 -20.16 27.27
N ASN A 398 23.72 -19.28 27.99
CA ASN A 398 23.09 -18.26 28.81
C ASN A 398 22.73 -17.03 27.97
N PHE A 399 21.54 -16.46 28.20
CA PHE A 399 21.08 -15.25 27.52
C PHE A 399 22.01 -14.06 27.75
N MET A 400 22.46 -13.85 29.00
CA MET A 400 23.27 -12.68 29.36
C MET A 400 24.61 -12.69 28.65
N ASP A 401 25.24 -13.86 28.50
CA ASP A 401 26.50 -14.04 27.77
C ASP A 401 26.41 -13.66 26.29
N LEU A 402 25.22 -13.80 25.68
CA LEU A 402 24.98 -13.45 24.28
C LEU A 402 24.64 -11.97 24.07
N VAL A 403 24.10 -11.31 25.11
CA VAL A 403 23.69 -9.91 25.06
C VAL A 403 24.84 -8.99 25.47
N GLU A 404 25.62 -9.37 26.48
CA GLU A 404 26.74 -8.56 26.97
C GLU A 404 27.85 -8.43 25.90
N GLY A 405 28.24 -7.19 25.59
CA GLY A 405 29.36 -6.87 24.69
C GLY A 405 29.08 -6.92 23.19
N ARG A 406 27.84 -7.18 22.73
CA ARG A 406 27.48 -7.13 21.30
C ARG A 406 27.13 -5.71 20.83
N LEU A 407 27.85 -5.24 19.81
CA LEU A 407 27.53 -4.02 19.08
C LEU A 407 26.47 -4.32 18.02
N VAL A 408 25.32 -3.64 18.09
CA VAL A 408 24.33 -3.63 17.00
C VAL A 408 24.71 -2.50 16.06
N LYS A 409 25.01 -2.84 14.80
CA LYS A 409 25.18 -1.83 13.75
C LYS A 409 23.81 -1.48 13.20
N ALA A 410 23.47 -0.20 13.20
CA ALA A 410 22.31 0.29 12.46
C ALA A 410 22.53 0.03 10.96
N ASP A 411 21.49 -0.39 10.24
CA ASP A 411 21.54 -0.44 8.78
C ASP A 411 21.59 1.02 8.26
N ASP A 412 22.27 1.25 7.14
CA ASP A 412 22.26 2.56 6.49
C ASP A 412 20.82 2.93 6.11
N ASN A 413 20.46 4.20 6.29
CA ASN A 413 19.15 4.67 5.88
C ASN A 413 19.08 4.62 4.34
N PRO A 414 18.25 3.78 3.73
CA PRO A 414 18.19 3.66 2.27
C PRO A 414 17.73 4.97 1.62
N ASP A 415 17.11 5.86 2.40
CA ASP A 415 16.83 7.20 1.91
C ASP A 415 18.08 8.04 1.61
N ASP A 416 19.20 7.74 2.25
CA ASP A 416 20.47 8.44 2.07
C ASP A 416 21.24 7.89 0.85
N GLU A 417 21.18 6.58 0.58
CA GLU A 417 21.89 5.94 -0.56
C GLU A 417 21.33 6.33 -1.95
N ILE A 418 20.03 6.55 -2.09
CA ILE A 418 19.42 6.96 -3.38
C ILE A 418 19.92 8.34 -3.85
N ILE A 419 20.62 9.10 -2.99
CA ILE A 419 21.15 10.42 -3.32
C ILE A 419 22.41 10.34 -4.19
N GLU A 420 23.21 9.26 -4.11
CA GLU A 420 24.51 9.18 -4.79
C GLU A 420 24.44 8.67 -6.25
N ASP A 421 23.44 7.87 -6.61
CA ASP A 421 23.35 7.25 -7.96
C ASP A 421 22.52 8.06 -9.00
N LEU A 422 22.27 9.35 -8.75
CA LEU A 422 21.38 10.18 -9.58
C LEU A 422 22.07 10.95 -10.73
N GLU A 423 23.32 10.62 -11.09
CA GLU A 423 23.97 11.15 -12.29
C GLU A 423 23.87 10.19 -13.50
N VAL A 424 22.73 10.21 -14.22
CA VAL A 424 22.64 10.08 -15.70
C VAL A 424 21.37 10.76 -16.22
#